data_AF-A0A1F9XQ64-F1
#
_entry.id   AF-A0A1F9XQ64-F1
#
_cell.length_a   1.000
_cell.length_b   1.000
_cell.length_c   1.000
_cell.angle_alpha   90.00
_cell.angle_beta   90.00
_cell.angle_gamma   90.00
#
_symmetry.space_group_name_H-M   'P 1'
#
loop_
_entity.id
_entity.type
_entity.pdbx_description
1 polymer ?
#
loop_
_entity_poly.entity_id
_entity_poly.type
_entity_poly.pdbx_seq_one_letter_code
_entity_poly.pdbx_strand_id
1 'polypeptide(L)'
;MNAPVSAAELKEKLKKEKTIEVCGLAFRIRRVPLLFLGDETADFWSIARQGKDALAKRINELIANPKLPQFRRVLLYGVISPKICVGDEDKDAVPVDAILSEYSLAVGLYVEIINFTLDSITKET
;
A
#
# COMPACT_ATOMS: atom_id res chain seq x y z
N MET A 1 -15.83 -22.36 7.80
CA MET A 1 -17.14 -22.27 7.12
C MET A 1 -17.37 -20.81 6.76
N ASN A 2 -17.25 -20.43 5.49
CA ASN A 2 -17.46 -19.04 5.07
C ASN A 2 -18.95 -18.83 4.80
N ALA A 3 -19.62 -18.10 5.70
CA ALA A 3 -20.96 -17.61 5.43
C ALA A 3 -20.94 -16.78 4.13
N PRO A 4 -22.00 -16.88 3.29
CA PRO A 4 -22.07 -16.11 2.06
C PRO A 4 -22.07 -14.62 2.38
N VAL A 5 -21.08 -13.90 1.83
CA VAL A 5 -20.92 -12.45 1.98
C VAL A 5 -22.08 -11.76 1.25
N SER A 6 -22.75 -10.80 1.89
CA SER A 6 -23.85 -10.07 1.25
C SER A 6 -23.34 -9.26 0.06
N ALA A 7 -24.20 -9.00 -0.94
CA ALA A 7 -23.82 -8.19 -2.10
C ALA A 7 -23.34 -6.78 -1.73
N ALA A 8 -23.82 -6.23 -0.62
CA ALA A 8 -23.37 -4.94 -0.08
C ALA A 8 -21.95 -5.04 0.51
N GLU A 9 -21.67 -6.06 1.31
CA GLU A 9 -20.32 -6.33 1.87
C GLU A 9 -19.31 -6.70 0.79
N LEU A 10 -19.74 -7.40 -0.27
CA LEU A 10 -18.88 -7.73 -1.41
C LEU A 10 -18.50 -6.46 -2.19
N LYS A 11 -19.46 -5.55 -2.44
CA LYS A 11 -19.19 -4.24 -3.06
C LYS A 11 -18.26 -3.37 -2.19
N GLU A 12 -18.43 -3.41 -0.88
CA GLU A 12 -17.56 -2.75 0.09
C GLU A 12 -16.12 -3.30 0.05
N LYS A 13 -15.95 -4.63 0.01
CA LYS A 13 -14.64 -5.28 -0.10
C LYS A 13 -13.97 -4.99 -1.45
N LEU A 14 -14.73 -5.07 -2.54
CA LEU A 14 -14.23 -4.75 -3.89
C LEU A 14 -13.83 -3.28 -4.06
N LYS A 15 -14.37 -2.36 -3.25
CA LYS A 15 -13.88 -0.96 -3.22
C LYS A 15 -12.55 -0.82 -2.48
N LYS A 16 -12.20 -1.76 -1.60
CA LYS A 16 -11.03 -1.72 -0.71
C LYS A 16 -9.85 -2.53 -1.24
N GLU A 17 -10.09 -3.39 -2.23
CA GLU A 17 -9.10 -4.27 -2.88
C GLU A 17 -9.04 -3.99 -4.38
N LYS A 18 -7.85 -4.09 -4.98
CA LYS A 18 -7.61 -3.91 -6.41
C LYS A 18 -6.62 -4.97 -6.88
N THR A 19 -6.87 -5.57 -8.04
CA THR A 19 -5.87 -6.40 -8.72
C THR A 19 -5.07 -5.50 -9.65
N ILE A 20 -3.75 -5.57 -9.55
CA ILE A 20 -2.80 -4.81 -10.38
C ILE A 20 -1.82 -5.79 -11.01
N GLU A 21 -1.16 -5.35 -12.08
CA GLU A 21 -0.05 -6.06 -12.69
C GLU A 21 1.20 -5.21 -12.59
N VAL A 22 2.27 -5.77 -12.00
CA VAL A 22 3.56 -5.10 -11.84
C VAL A 22 4.64 -6.06 -12.31
N CYS A 23 5.49 -5.61 -13.24
CA CYS A 23 6.56 -6.43 -13.83
C CYS A 23 6.06 -7.78 -14.41
N GLY A 24 4.85 -7.81 -14.99
CA GLY A 24 4.25 -9.03 -15.56
C GLY A 24 3.69 -10.01 -14.51
N LEU A 25 3.65 -9.61 -13.24
CA LEU A 25 3.12 -10.40 -12.13
C LEU A 25 1.84 -9.76 -11.59
N ALA A 26 0.82 -10.57 -11.35
CA ALA A 26 -0.45 -10.12 -10.81
C ALA A 26 -0.41 -10.07 -9.28
N PHE A 27 -0.81 -8.93 -8.71
CA PHE A 27 -0.92 -8.73 -7.27
C PHE A 27 -2.32 -8.28 -6.91
N ARG A 28 -2.82 -8.80 -5.79
CA ARG A 28 -3.99 -8.22 -5.14
C ARG A 28 -3.50 -7.28 -4.06
N ILE A 29 -3.85 -6.01 -4.19
CA ILE A 29 -3.50 -4.97 -3.24
C ILE A 29 -4.74 -4.44 -2.53
N ARG A 30 -4.53 -3.76 -1.41
CA ARG A 30 -5.54 -2.99 -0.71
C ARG A 30 -5.03 -1.62 -0.33
N ARG A 31 -5.96 -0.75 0.05
CA ARG A 31 -5.62 0.55 0.62
C ARG A 31 -4.91 0.37 1.95
N VAL A 32 -3.93 1.24 2.20
CA VAL A 32 -3.20 1.29 3.47
C VAL A 32 -3.50 2.59 4.19
N PRO A 33 -3.48 2.61 5.54
CA PRO A 33 -3.54 3.85 6.28
C PRO A 33 -2.43 4.81 5.86
N LEU A 34 -2.75 6.08 5.62
CA LEU A 34 -1.74 7.12 5.30
C LEU A 34 -0.69 7.27 6.40
N LEU A 35 -1.00 6.87 7.64
CA LEU A 35 -0.06 6.79 8.75
C LEU A 35 1.16 5.91 8.44
N PHE A 36 1.06 4.94 7.53
CA PHE A 36 2.20 4.12 7.11
C PHE A 36 3.17 4.87 6.20
N LEU A 37 2.80 6.06 5.70
CA LEU A 37 3.67 6.96 4.94
C LEU A 37 4.45 7.92 5.84
N GLY A 38 4.20 7.90 7.15
CA GLY A 38 4.91 8.74 8.11
C GLY A 38 5.97 8.00 8.89
N ASP A 39 7.02 8.74 9.27
CA ASP A 39 7.81 8.36 10.43
C ASP A 39 6.97 8.58 11.68
N GLU A 40 7.12 7.68 12.65
CA GLU A 40 6.37 7.61 13.90
C GLU A 40 6.38 8.90 14.74
N THR A 41 7.14 9.92 14.33
CA THR A 41 7.29 11.20 15.02
C THR A 41 6.95 12.43 14.18
N ALA A 42 6.48 12.31 12.93
CA ALA A 42 6.21 13.48 12.08
C ALA A 42 4.77 13.49 11.54
N ASP A 43 3.86 14.00 12.36
CA ASP A 43 3.00 15.13 11.99
C ASP A 43 2.19 15.03 10.68
N PHE A 44 1.75 13.84 10.29
CA PHE A 44 0.82 13.68 9.15
C PHE A 44 -0.50 14.43 9.35
N TRP A 45 -0.93 14.63 10.61
CA TRP A 45 -2.09 15.47 10.92
C TRP A 45 -1.85 16.95 10.66
N SER A 46 -0.61 17.45 10.74
CA SER A 46 -0.29 18.83 10.39
C SER A 46 -0.13 19.00 8.88
N ILE A 47 0.44 18.00 8.19
CA ILE A 47 0.59 17.99 6.72
C ILE A 47 -0.76 17.81 6.01
N ALA A 48 -1.66 16.96 6.53
CA ALA A 48 -3.01 16.79 5.98
C ALA A 48 -3.84 18.08 6.06
N ARG A 49 -3.56 18.95 7.05
CA ARG A 49 -4.16 20.29 7.16
C ARG A 49 -3.54 21.32 6.20
N GLN A 50 -2.33 21.08 5.70
CA GLN A 50 -1.64 21.97 4.74
C GLN A 50 -2.12 21.79 3.29
N GLY A 51 -3.03 20.85 3.03
CA GLY A 51 -3.67 20.67 1.73
C GLY A 51 -3.02 19.61 0.85
N LYS A 52 -3.71 19.27 -0.24
CA LYS A 52 -3.39 18.15 -1.14
C LYS A 52 -2.00 18.26 -1.77
N ASP A 53 -1.52 19.47 -2.06
CA ASP A 53 -0.23 19.69 -2.71
C ASP A 53 0.98 19.43 -1.79
N ALA A 54 0.85 19.75 -0.50
CA ALA A 54 1.88 19.47 0.50
C ALA A 54 2.03 17.95 0.71
N LEU A 55 0.90 17.24 0.74
CA LEU A 55 0.87 15.78 0.80
C LEU A 55 1.46 15.15 -0.47
N ALA A 56 1.07 15.63 -1.66
CA ALA A 56 1.60 15.13 -2.93
C ALA A 56 3.12 15.33 -3.05
N LYS A 57 3.64 16.50 -2.65
CA LYS A 57 5.08 16.78 -2.63
C LYS A 57 5.83 15.84 -1.69
N ARG A 58 5.29 15.60 -0.49
CA ARG A 58 5.91 14.68 0.46
C ARG A 58 5.86 13.23 -0.02
N ILE A 59 4.77 12.81 -0.65
CA ILE A 59 4.66 11.48 -1.28
C ILE A 59 5.70 11.31 -2.38
N ASN A 60 5.92 12.33 -3.22
CA ASN A 60 6.96 12.31 -4.24
C ASN A 60 8.38 12.24 -3.64
N GLU A 61 8.65 12.95 -2.54
CA GLU A 61 9.92 12.86 -1.81
C GLU A 61 10.15 11.46 -1.20
N LEU A 62 9.08 10.80 -0.74
CA LEU A 62 9.15 9.43 -0.19
C LEU A 62 9.35 8.38 -1.28
N ILE A 63 8.72 8.55 -2.45
CA ILE A 63 8.96 7.69 -3.63
C ILE A 63 10.42 7.77 -4.07
N ALA A 64 11.07 8.92 -3.89
CA ALA A 64 12.47 9.11 -4.25
C ALA A 64 13.47 8.34 -3.34
N ASN A 65 13.05 7.77 -2.20
CA ASN A 65 13.97 7.07 -1.28
C ASN A 65 13.39 5.76 -0.69
N PRO A 66 13.44 4.65 -1.45
CA PRO A 66 12.68 3.42 -1.15
C PRO A 66 13.29 2.49 -0.09
N LYS A 67 14.39 2.85 0.58
CA LYS A 67 15.05 2.03 1.62
C LYS A 67 14.45 2.19 3.03
N LEU A 68 13.27 2.81 3.14
CA LEU A 68 12.71 3.21 4.43
C LEU A 68 11.81 2.13 5.06
N PRO A 69 11.73 2.05 6.40
CA PRO A 69 10.76 1.21 7.13
C PRO A 69 9.31 1.38 6.66
N GLN A 70 8.97 2.56 6.14
CA GLN A 70 7.67 2.89 5.56
C GLN A 70 7.38 2.07 4.29
N PHE A 71 8.37 1.91 3.41
CA PHE A 71 8.26 1.09 2.20
C PHE A 71 7.92 -0.35 2.56
N ARG A 72 8.64 -0.88 3.56
CA ARG A 72 8.40 -2.21 4.12
C ARG A 72 6.99 -2.35 4.68
N ARG A 73 6.51 -1.37 5.46
CA ARG A 73 5.14 -1.36 6.02
C ARG A 73 4.09 -1.33 4.90
N VAL A 74 4.26 -0.48 3.89
CA VAL A 74 3.31 -0.38 2.78
C VAL A 74 3.20 -1.71 2.03
N LEU A 75 4.31 -2.40 1.76
CA LEU A 75 4.26 -3.70 1.11
C LEU A 75 3.61 -4.77 2.00
N LEU A 76 4.04 -4.89 3.25
CA LEU A 76 3.51 -5.86 4.21
C LEU A 76 2.00 -5.72 4.43
N TYR A 77 1.51 -4.49 4.51
CA TYR A 77 0.10 -4.25 4.77
C TYR A 77 -0.72 -4.03 3.51
N GLY A 78 -0.12 -3.62 2.40
CA GLY A 78 -0.81 -3.25 1.18
C GLY A 78 -0.98 -4.39 0.19
N VAL A 79 -0.13 -5.43 0.23
CA VAL A 79 -0.28 -6.61 -0.63
C VAL A 79 -1.06 -7.69 0.13
N ILE A 80 -2.16 -8.15 -0.49
CA ILE A 80 -2.99 -9.26 0.01
C ILE A 80 -2.50 -10.59 -0.59
N SER A 81 -2.19 -10.60 -1.88
CA SER A 81 -1.81 -11.81 -2.60
C SER A 81 -0.76 -11.48 -3.68
N PRO A 82 0.37 -12.21 -3.74
CA PRO A 82 0.84 -13.19 -2.75
C PRO A 82 1.02 -12.58 -1.36
N LYS A 83 0.90 -13.40 -0.31
CA LYS A 83 1.06 -12.95 1.07
C LYS A 83 2.52 -12.55 1.29
N ILE A 84 2.76 -11.42 1.95
CA ILE A 84 4.11 -10.94 2.28
C ILE A 84 4.34 -11.09 3.79
N CYS A 85 5.52 -11.55 4.20
CA CYS A 85 5.92 -11.70 5.60
C CYS A 85 7.24 -10.99 5.92
N VAL A 86 7.54 -10.87 7.21
CA VAL A 86 8.86 -10.44 7.70
C VAL A 86 9.70 -11.70 7.89
N GLY A 87 10.92 -11.72 7.31
CA GLY A 87 11.78 -12.91 7.34
C GLY A 87 11.08 -14.15 6.77
N ASP A 88 11.34 -15.31 7.38
CA ASP A 88 10.81 -16.62 6.96
C ASP A 88 9.71 -17.15 7.91
N GLU A 89 8.92 -16.24 8.50
CA GLU A 89 7.88 -16.59 9.48
C GLU A 89 6.75 -17.45 8.89
N ASP A 90 6.53 -17.39 7.58
CA ASP A 90 5.48 -18.12 6.87
C ASP A 90 6.03 -18.71 5.57
N LYS A 91 5.99 -20.04 5.45
CA LYS A 91 6.54 -20.79 4.30
C LYS A 91 5.76 -20.58 3.01
N ASP A 92 4.50 -20.17 3.12
CA ASP A 92 3.61 -19.91 1.98
C ASP A 92 3.55 -18.40 1.64
N ALA A 93 4.36 -17.57 2.32
CA ALA A 93 4.47 -16.14 2.09
C ALA A 93 5.84 -15.76 1.50
N VAL A 94 5.87 -14.63 0.81
CA VAL A 94 7.09 -14.06 0.23
C VAL A 94 7.73 -13.12 1.26
N PRO A 95 9.01 -13.30 1.62
CA PRO A 95 9.71 -12.36 2.48
C PRO A 95 9.74 -10.97 1.85
N VAL A 96 9.38 -9.95 2.63
CA VAL A 96 9.38 -8.56 2.14
C VAL A 96 10.77 -8.11 1.66
N ASP A 97 11.84 -8.64 2.26
CA ASP A 97 13.22 -8.32 1.84
C ASP A 97 13.53 -8.85 0.43
N ALA A 98 12.93 -9.97 0.02
CA ALA A 98 13.08 -10.51 -1.33
C ALA A 98 12.35 -9.65 -2.38
N ILE A 99 11.25 -9.00 -2.00
CA ILE A 99 10.57 -8.03 -2.86
C ILE A 99 11.37 -6.73 -2.91
N LEU A 100 11.90 -6.26 -1.77
CA LEU A 100 12.71 -5.05 -1.69
C LEU A 100 14.04 -5.16 -2.45
N SER A 101 14.63 -6.36 -2.58
CA SER A 101 15.80 -6.58 -3.42
C SER A 101 15.50 -6.39 -4.91
N GLU A 102 14.26 -6.64 -5.33
CA GLU A 102 13.78 -6.40 -6.69
C GLU A 102 13.20 -4.99 -6.81
N TYR A 103 14.09 -4.01 -6.95
CA TYR A 103 13.75 -2.59 -6.90
C TYR A 103 12.55 -2.20 -7.79
N SER A 104 12.54 -2.65 -9.05
CA SER A 104 11.46 -2.32 -10.00
C SER A 104 10.10 -2.85 -9.54
N LEU A 105 10.08 -4.05 -8.95
CA LEU A 105 8.87 -4.67 -8.41
C LEU A 105 8.40 -3.93 -7.16
N ALA A 106 9.31 -3.69 -6.21
CA ALA A 106 9.01 -2.98 -4.97
C ALA A 106 8.43 -1.59 -5.23
N VAL A 107 9.05 -0.82 -6.12
CA VAL A 107 8.60 0.54 -6.46
C VAL A 107 7.25 0.51 -7.18
N GLY A 108 7.06 -0.39 -8.14
CA GLY A 108 5.79 -0.51 -8.85
C GLY A 108 4.63 -0.85 -7.90
N LEU A 109 4.86 -1.81 -6.98
CA LEU A 109 3.88 -2.18 -5.96
C LEU A 109 3.56 -1.01 -5.02
N TYR A 110 4.59 -0.32 -4.54
CA TYR A 110 4.41 0.83 -3.67
C TYR A 110 3.55 1.90 -4.34
N VAL A 111 3.91 2.32 -5.56
CA VAL A 111 3.20 3.37 -6.29
C VAL A 111 1.73 2.99 -6.52
N GLU A 112 1.44 1.76 -6.92
CA GLU A 112 0.06 1.31 -7.11
C GLU A 112 -0.75 1.29 -5.80
N ILE A 113 -0.15 0.86 -4.69
CA ILE A 113 -0.81 0.88 -3.37
C ILE A 113 -1.10 2.32 -2.93
N ILE A 114 -0.16 3.25 -3.13
CA ILE A 114 -0.35 4.66 -2.77
C ILE A 114 -1.42 5.30 -3.65
N ASN A 115 -1.35 5.15 -4.97
CA ASN A 115 -2.35 5.67 -5.89
C ASN A 115 -3.74 5.16 -5.53
N PHE A 116 -3.87 3.85 -5.29
CA PHE A 116 -5.15 3.26 -4.90
C PHE A 116 -5.68 3.79 -3.55
N THR A 117 -4.77 4.15 -2.64
CA THR A 117 -5.11 4.78 -1.36
C THR A 117 -5.58 6.22 -1.58
N LEU A 118 -4.89 6.99 -2.41
CA LEU A 118 -5.22 8.40 -2.71
C LEU A 118 -6.49 8.56 -3.54
N ASP A 119 -6.79 7.63 -4.45
CA ASP A 119 -8.02 7.59 -5.26
C ASP A 119 -9.31 7.59 -4.40
N SER A 120 -9.18 7.19 -3.13
CA SER A 120 -10.30 7.22 -2.19
C SER A 120 -10.60 8.61 -1.62
N ILE A 121 -9.62 9.52 -1.65
CA ILE A 121 -9.67 10.85 -1.05
C ILE A 121 -10.13 11.90 -2.06
N THR A 122 -9.89 11.67 -3.36
CA THR A 122 -10.25 12.60 -4.43
C THR A 122 -11.74 12.65 -4.78
N LYS A 123 -12.58 11.79 -4.19
CA LYS A 123 -14.03 11.71 -4.49
C LYS A 123 -14.93 12.64 -3.66
N GLU A 124 -14.38 13.50 -2.80
CA GLU A 124 -15.16 14.50 -2.03
C GLU A 124 -15.01 15.94 -2.58
N THR A 125 -15.10 16.13 -3.89
CA THR A 125 -15.23 17.46 -4.51
C THR A 125 -16.29 17.45 -5.59
#